data_AF-A0A398DC87-F1
#
_entry.id   AF-A0A398DC87-F1
#
_cell.length_a   1.000
_cell.length_b   1.000
_cell.length_c   1.000
_cell.angle_alpha   90.00
_cell.angle_beta   90.00
_cell.angle_gamma   90.00
#
_symmetry.space_group_name_H-M   'P 1'
#
loop_
_entity.id
_entity.type
_entity.pdbx_description
1 polymer ?
#
loop_
_entity_poly.entity_id
_entity_poly.type
_entity_poly.pdbx_seq_one_letter_code
_entity_poly.pdbx_strand_id
1 'polypeptide(L)'
;MTIHSRQGRMRGRRRSQDGGLLVLILALVLAVVIGSSFRTAGGRSTPVVLCYLDASTRELVSNPVVAKLPTRRVEQVAGIIDLLRTPPAGQGLATAVPAGFTAHRATLLPGGILDVVLGVARDQPPMGFAEENALYWQLVNSMLSLPSVLSIELSVDGRPAGTFLSFVKTQRELGANEAMLDKGQPVDLYFVGGDGRYVVERRTLPTGLTRSQLALQATRALMEGPTHPSLVSPLPGTDVLRGVTVSGRTASVDFEESVLKLSMGAQEEEQVKNSLVLTLTRLTGVSRVRLLVGGNNVESLFGHVDTVDPLFRLDGRLEEGTALAVYSLTEVDGDQLPVLTVYQQKKALMGRSVMISKSIAQMGNPPKGDASLVPPGTRVTSMVLEANTGMLRLSLAMTPLPKDQAAEALMVEQLRLSLTELPSVTSLQVGVNGSVAFLPGGYYIGKPFSR
;
A
#
# COMPACT_ATOMS: atom_id res chain seq x y z
N MET A 1 -7.74 -77.69 12.78
CA MET A 1 -7.60 -78.96 12.05
C MET A 1 -8.35 -78.82 10.72
N THR A 2 -7.56 -78.59 9.66
CA THR A 2 -7.71 -79.08 8.26
C THR A 2 -9.08 -79.11 7.54
N ILE A 3 -9.25 -78.13 6.62
CA ILE A 3 -9.55 -78.19 5.16
C ILE A 3 -10.37 -79.38 4.58
N HIS A 4 -11.42 -79.08 3.79
CA HIS A 4 -11.71 -79.48 2.37
C HIS A 4 -13.14 -79.02 1.97
N SER A 5 -13.36 -78.01 1.09
CA SER A 5 -13.33 -77.95 -0.39
C SER A 5 -14.62 -78.40 -1.13
N ARG A 6 -15.25 -77.49 -1.89
CA ARG A 6 -15.75 -77.61 -3.31
C ARG A 6 -16.73 -76.46 -3.66
N GLN A 7 -16.35 -75.56 -4.57
CA GLN A 7 -16.70 -75.48 -6.01
C GLN A 7 -17.99 -74.67 -6.33
N GLY A 8 -17.87 -73.65 -7.20
CA GLY A 8 -19.04 -72.92 -7.74
C GLY A 8 -18.77 -71.69 -8.62
N ARG A 9 -18.15 -71.89 -9.79
CA ARG A 9 -18.24 -71.18 -11.10
C ARG A 9 -18.37 -69.64 -11.25
N MET A 10 -17.42 -69.15 -12.07
CA MET A 10 -17.27 -67.96 -12.91
C MET A 10 -18.51 -67.25 -13.50
N ARG A 11 -18.37 -65.92 -13.66
CA ARG A 11 -18.88 -65.14 -14.81
C ARG A 11 -17.83 -64.13 -15.27
N GLY A 12 -17.34 -64.26 -16.51
CA GLY A 12 -16.34 -63.39 -17.11
C GLY A 12 -16.93 -62.16 -17.82
N ARG A 13 -16.07 -61.16 -18.06
CA ARG A 13 -16.27 -60.14 -19.10
C ARG A 13 -14.93 -59.78 -19.74
N ARG A 14 -14.91 -59.84 -21.08
CA ARG A 14 -13.80 -59.54 -22.00
C ARG A 14 -13.37 -58.06 -21.90
N ARG A 15 -12.06 -57.80 -21.90
CA ARG A 15 -11.44 -56.48 -22.18
C ARG A 15 -11.30 -56.34 -23.71
N SER A 16 -11.78 -55.24 -24.29
CA SER A 16 -11.48 -54.85 -25.67
C SER A 16 -10.12 -54.12 -25.72
N GLN A 17 -9.37 -54.36 -26.80
CA GLN A 17 -8.01 -53.90 -27.05
C GLN A 17 -7.92 -52.50 -27.69
N ASP A 18 -9.04 -51.77 -27.82
CA ASP A 18 -9.09 -50.55 -28.65
C ASP A 18 -8.76 -49.24 -27.89
N GLY A 19 -8.64 -49.29 -26.56
CA GLY A 19 -8.32 -48.10 -25.75
C GLY A 19 -6.85 -47.66 -25.80
N GLY A 20 -5.92 -48.59 -26.10
CA GLY A 20 -4.48 -48.29 -26.06
C GLY A 20 -3.99 -47.44 -27.22
N LEU A 21 -4.53 -47.66 -28.42
CA LEU A 21 -4.12 -46.95 -29.63
C LEU A 21 -4.60 -45.50 -29.64
N LEU A 22 -5.84 -45.27 -29.17
CA LEU A 22 -6.43 -43.93 -29.05
C LEU A 22 -5.70 -43.06 -28.02
N VAL A 23 -5.29 -43.65 -26.88
CA VAL A 23 -4.50 -42.93 -25.86
C VAL A 23 -3.09 -42.59 -26.37
N LEU A 24 -2.47 -43.47 -27.16
CA LEU A 24 -1.16 -43.21 -27.78
C LEU A 24 -1.22 -42.12 -28.84
N ILE A 25 -2.26 -42.10 -29.68
CA ILE A 25 -2.45 -41.04 -30.67
C ILE A 25 -2.76 -39.70 -29.99
N LEU A 26 -3.60 -39.70 -28.94
CA LEU A 26 -3.90 -38.48 -28.19
C LEU A 26 -2.66 -37.94 -27.46
N ALA A 27 -1.84 -38.82 -26.88
CA ALA A 27 -0.56 -38.43 -26.26
C ALA A 27 0.45 -37.92 -27.27
N LEU A 28 0.51 -38.49 -28.49
CA LEU A 28 1.39 -38.01 -29.56
C LEU A 28 0.93 -36.67 -30.12
N VAL A 29 -0.38 -36.46 -30.29
CA VAL A 29 -0.95 -35.17 -30.72
C VAL A 29 -0.76 -34.12 -29.62
N LEU A 30 -0.94 -34.47 -28.34
CA LEU A 30 -0.66 -33.57 -27.23
C LEU A 30 0.84 -33.26 -27.12
N ALA A 31 1.73 -34.22 -27.35
CA ALA A 31 3.17 -33.99 -27.41
C ALA A 31 3.60 -33.15 -28.62
N VAL A 32 2.90 -33.25 -29.75
CA VAL A 32 3.11 -32.37 -30.93
C VAL A 32 2.51 -30.99 -30.72
N VAL A 33 1.40 -30.83 -29.99
CA VAL A 33 0.79 -29.51 -29.65
C VAL A 33 1.56 -28.81 -28.52
N ILE A 34 2.07 -29.55 -27.53
CA ILE A 34 2.98 -29.05 -26.49
C ILE A 34 4.37 -28.79 -27.09
N GLY A 35 4.85 -29.65 -27.99
CA GLY A 35 6.12 -29.49 -28.70
C GLY A 35 6.11 -28.41 -29.80
N SER A 36 4.96 -28.10 -30.39
CA SER A 36 4.82 -27.00 -31.37
C SER A 36 4.55 -25.64 -30.73
N SER A 37 4.18 -25.61 -29.44
CA SER A 37 4.10 -24.39 -28.63
C SER A 37 5.46 -23.98 -28.04
N PHE A 38 6.44 -24.89 -28.02
CA PHE A 38 7.86 -24.56 -27.88
C PHE A 38 8.54 -24.53 -29.26
N ARG A 39 8.09 -23.65 -30.15
CA ARG A 39 9.04 -23.09 -31.12
C ARG A 39 10.11 -22.38 -30.31
N THR A 40 11.31 -22.94 -30.28
CA THR A 40 12.53 -22.22 -29.92
C THR A 40 12.71 -21.07 -30.92
N ALA A 41 11.96 -19.98 -30.71
CA ALA A 41 12.19 -18.73 -31.41
C ALA A 41 13.61 -18.30 -31.06
N GLY A 42 14.50 -18.35 -32.05
CA GLY A 42 15.91 -17.97 -31.89
C GLY A 42 16.01 -16.51 -31.45
N GLY A 43 16.13 -16.28 -30.15
CA GLY A 43 16.44 -14.98 -29.59
C GLY A 43 17.87 -14.56 -29.94
N ARG A 44 18.08 -13.28 -30.19
CA ARG A 44 19.43 -12.73 -30.37
C ARG A 44 20.03 -12.42 -29.01
N SER A 45 21.29 -12.79 -28.82
CA SER A 45 22.10 -12.33 -27.70
C SER A 45 22.23 -10.81 -27.80
N THR A 46 21.57 -10.11 -26.89
CA THR A 46 21.43 -8.65 -26.89
C THR A 46 22.03 -8.14 -25.58
N PRO A 47 23.10 -7.31 -25.63
CA PRO A 47 23.59 -6.65 -24.44
C PRO A 47 22.54 -5.63 -23.97
N VAL A 48 22.16 -5.71 -22.71
CA VAL A 48 21.19 -4.83 -22.05
C VAL A 48 21.69 -4.51 -20.65
N VAL A 49 21.17 -3.43 -20.07
CA VAL A 49 21.40 -3.07 -18.67
C VAL A 49 20.07 -3.16 -17.96
N LEU A 50 19.93 -4.16 -17.09
CA LEU A 50 18.74 -4.32 -16.27
C LEU A 50 18.91 -3.51 -14.99
N CYS A 51 18.03 -2.55 -14.75
CA CYS A 51 18.03 -1.81 -13.50
C CYS A 51 17.18 -2.58 -12.48
N TYR A 52 17.77 -2.87 -11.32
CA TYR A 52 17.08 -3.44 -10.16
C TYR A 52 17.04 -2.41 -9.04
N LEU A 53 16.32 -2.71 -7.96
CA LEU A 53 16.39 -1.95 -6.73
C LEU A 53 17.39 -2.59 -5.79
N ASP A 54 18.20 -1.80 -5.10
CA ASP A 54 18.88 -2.28 -3.90
C ASP A 54 17.83 -2.62 -2.82
N ALA A 55 17.93 -3.80 -2.23
CA ALA A 55 16.94 -4.31 -1.28
C ALA A 55 16.84 -3.48 0.01
N SER A 56 17.91 -2.74 0.36
CA SER A 56 17.97 -1.95 1.59
C SER A 56 17.59 -0.48 1.39
N THR A 57 18.15 0.16 0.36
CA THR A 57 17.98 1.59 0.07
C THR A 57 16.84 1.86 -0.91
N ARG A 58 16.41 0.84 -1.65
CA ARG A 58 15.43 0.93 -2.73
C ARG A 58 15.87 1.91 -3.83
N GLU A 59 17.17 2.14 -3.99
CA GLU A 59 17.75 2.92 -5.11
C GLU A 59 18.01 2.03 -6.32
N LEU A 60 18.09 2.64 -7.51
CA LEU A 60 18.37 1.89 -8.74
C LEU A 60 19.82 1.43 -8.80
N VAL A 61 20.01 0.16 -9.17
CA VAL A 61 21.31 -0.48 -9.38
C VAL A 61 21.32 -1.10 -10.78
N SER A 62 22.26 -0.66 -11.60
CA SER A 62 22.46 -1.17 -12.96
C SER A 62 23.14 -2.54 -12.94
N ASN A 63 22.57 -3.51 -13.65
CA ASN A 63 23.12 -4.85 -13.83
C ASN A 63 23.26 -5.18 -15.34
N PRO A 64 24.44 -4.96 -15.93
CA PRO A 64 24.71 -5.32 -17.33
C PRO A 64 24.62 -6.83 -17.56
N VAL A 65 23.90 -7.25 -18.60
CA VAL A 65 23.74 -8.67 -18.95
C VAL A 65 23.61 -8.84 -20.47
N VAL A 66 24.01 -10.01 -20.97
CA VAL A 66 23.70 -10.42 -22.35
C VAL A 66 22.47 -11.31 -22.31
N ALA A 67 21.32 -10.76 -22.66
CA ALA A 67 20.04 -11.46 -22.64
C ALA A 67 19.70 -12.06 -24.01
N LYS A 68 19.12 -13.27 -24.03
CA LYS A 68 18.52 -13.82 -25.26
C LYS A 68 17.13 -13.23 -25.44
N LEU A 69 17.02 -12.18 -26.24
CA LEU A 69 15.75 -11.50 -26.49
C LEU A 69 15.21 -11.81 -27.89
N PRO A 70 13.88 -11.91 -28.06
CA PRO A 70 13.26 -12.04 -29.39
C PRO A 70 13.56 -10.85 -30.31
N THR A 71 13.19 -10.95 -31.58
CA THR A 71 13.44 -9.89 -32.56
C THR A 71 12.37 -8.80 -32.57
N ARG A 72 11.12 -9.14 -32.24
CA ARG A 72 10.00 -8.19 -32.22
C ARG A 72 10.07 -7.30 -30.99
N ARG A 73 9.85 -6.00 -31.17
CA ARG A 73 10.04 -5.00 -30.10
C ARG A 73 9.15 -5.26 -28.88
N VAL A 74 7.88 -5.60 -29.08
CA VAL A 74 6.97 -5.92 -27.98
C VAL A 74 7.42 -7.15 -27.19
N GLU A 75 7.96 -8.15 -27.87
CA GLU A 75 8.50 -9.37 -27.25
C GLU A 75 9.85 -9.10 -26.55
N GLN A 76 10.66 -8.15 -27.04
CA GLN A 76 11.85 -7.67 -26.33
C GLN A 76 11.47 -6.98 -25.02
N VAL A 77 10.49 -6.07 -25.06
CA VAL A 77 9.98 -5.38 -23.87
C VAL A 77 9.38 -6.39 -22.87
N ALA A 78 8.59 -7.36 -23.35
CA ALA A 78 8.11 -8.45 -22.51
C ALA A 78 9.26 -9.23 -21.85
N GLY A 79 10.29 -9.58 -22.63
CA GLY A 79 11.48 -10.26 -22.11
C GLY A 79 12.24 -9.44 -21.07
N ILE A 80 12.33 -8.12 -21.20
CA ILE A 80 12.91 -7.24 -20.18
C ILE A 80 12.07 -7.29 -18.90
N ILE A 81 10.74 -7.15 -19.00
CA ILE A 81 9.83 -7.24 -17.85
C ILE A 81 10.00 -8.58 -17.12
N ASP A 82 10.07 -9.69 -17.86
CA ASP A 82 10.26 -11.02 -17.29
C ASP A 82 11.61 -11.18 -16.58
N LEU A 83 12.70 -10.68 -17.18
CA LEU A 83 14.02 -10.70 -16.54
C LEU A 83 14.08 -9.85 -15.27
N LEU A 84 13.39 -8.70 -15.26
CA LEU A 84 13.31 -7.82 -14.10
C LEU A 84 12.56 -8.46 -12.92
N ARG A 85 11.68 -9.43 -13.16
CA ARG A 85 10.98 -10.16 -12.09
C ARG A 85 11.86 -11.14 -11.34
N THR A 86 13.01 -11.49 -11.90
CA THR A 86 13.96 -12.42 -11.29
C THR A 86 15.29 -11.72 -11.00
N PRO A 87 15.40 -10.96 -9.89
CA PRO A 87 16.67 -10.37 -9.49
C PRO A 87 17.78 -11.42 -9.32
N PRO A 88 19.04 -11.10 -9.67
CA PRO A 88 20.17 -11.98 -9.42
C PRO A 88 20.28 -12.39 -7.95
N ALA A 89 20.32 -13.69 -7.69
CA ALA A 89 20.42 -14.22 -6.33
C ALA A 89 21.72 -13.80 -5.62
N GLY A 90 21.62 -13.51 -4.33
CA GLY A 90 22.77 -13.21 -3.47
C GLY A 90 23.39 -11.81 -3.65
N GLN A 91 22.78 -10.93 -4.43
CA GLN A 91 23.30 -9.58 -4.70
C GLN A 91 22.57 -8.46 -3.94
N GLY A 92 21.62 -8.80 -3.07
CA GLY A 92 20.80 -7.79 -2.39
C GLY A 92 19.95 -6.96 -3.36
N LEU A 93 19.58 -7.52 -4.51
CA LEU A 93 18.74 -6.86 -5.52
C LEU A 93 17.28 -7.28 -5.38
N ALA A 94 16.38 -6.35 -5.64
CA ALA A 94 14.94 -6.50 -5.57
C ALA A 94 14.27 -5.94 -6.85
N THR A 95 13.01 -6.29 -7.05
CA THR A 95 12.20 -5.79 -8.16
C THR A 95 10.98 -5.04 -7.64
N ALA A 96 10.60 -3.96 -8.34
CA ALA A 96 9.30 -3.32 -8.18
C ALA A 96 8.27 -3.82 -9.20
N VAL A 97 8.67 -4.63 -10.20
CA VAL A 97 7.80 -5.10 -11.28
C VAL A 97 6.81 -6.15 -10.77
N PRO A 98 5.49 -5.85 -10.70
CA PRO A 98 4.51 -6.81 -10.25
C PRO A 98 4.28 -7.94 -11.27
N ALA A 99 3.72 -9.05 -10.80
CA ALA A 99 3.40 -10.21 -11.65
C ALA A 99 2.36 -9.87 -12.73
N GLY A 100 1.45 -8.93 -12.48
CA GLY A 100 0.36 -8.57 -13.38
C GLY A 100 0.72 -7.64 -14.54
N PHE A 101 1.96 -7.19 -14.69
CA PHE A 101 2.37 -6.26 -15.75
C PHE A 101 2.72 -6.97 -17.06
N THR A 102 2.25 -6.50 -18.20
CA THR A 102 2.52 -7.11 -19.51
C THR A 102 2.86 -6.06 -20.55
N ALA A 103 3.63 -6.43 -21.58
CA ALA A 103 3.81 -5.57 -22.74
C ALA A 103 2.67 -5.82 -23.74
N HIS A 104 1.83 -4.82 -23.98
CA HIS A 104 0.76 -4.91 -24.98
C HIS A 104 1.19 -4.36 -26.33
N ARG A 105 1.95 -3.26 -26.33
CA ARG A 105 2.53 -2.65 -27.54
C ARG A 105 3.93 -2.13 -27.26
N ALA A 106 4.83 -2.29 -28.23
CA ALA A 106 6.07 -1.54 -28.27
C ALA A 106 6.47 -1.24 -29.71
N THR A 107 6.69 0.02 -30.03
CA THR A 107 7.05 0.48 -31.38
C THR A 107 8.26 1.41 -31.31
N LEU A 108 9.30 1.12 -32.10
CA LEU A 108 10.42 2.05 -32.26
C LEU A 108 10.08 3.02 -33.39
N LEU A 109 9.86 4.28 -33.02
CA LEU A 109 9.56 5.37 -33.93
C LEU A 109 10.85 5.98 -34.52
N PRO A 110 10.77 6.76 -35.62
CA PRO A 110 11.88 7.57 -36.09
C PRO A 110 12.46 8.43 -34.97
N GLY A 111 13.78 8.65 -34.98
CA GLY A 111 14.47 9.37 -33.90
C GLY A 111 14.81 8.51 -32.67
N GLY A 112 14.52 7.20 -32.69
CA GLY A 112 14.92 6.29 -31.62
C GLY A 112 13.98 6.30 -30.40
N ILE A 113 12.75 6.83 -30.56
CA ILE A 113 11.75 6.88 -29.50
C ILE A 113 11.03 5.53 -29.43
N LEU A 114 11.10 4.87 -28.28
CA LEU A 114 10.34 3.64 -28.02
C LEU A 114 9.00 3.99 -27.36
N ASP A 115 7.91 3.90 -28.13
CA ASP A 115 6.54 4.00 -27.61
C ASP A 115 6.12 2.64 -27.03
N VAL A 116 5.83 2.61 -25.73
CA VAL A 116 5.44 1.40 -24.98
C VAL A 116 4.07 1.60 -24.33
N VAL A 117 3.20 0.61 -24.54
CA VAL A 117 1.93 0.48 -23.83
C VAL A 117 1.96 -0.81 -23.03
N LEU A 118 1.83 -0.68 -21.71
CA LEU A 118 1.77 -1.80 -20.79
C LEU A 118 0.33 -2.14 -20.41
N GLY A 119 0.07 -3.43 -20.20
CA GLY A 119 -1.11 -3.93 -19.53
C GLY A 119 -0.86 -4.13 -18.04
N VAL A 120 -1.92 -4.01 -17.23
CA VAL A 120 -1.91 -4.29 -15.80
C VAL A 120 -3.12 -5.16 -15.45
N ALA A 121 -2.93 -6.14 -14.58
CA ALA A 121 -4.01 -6.98 -14.09
C ALA A 121 -5.10 -6.15 -13.37
N ARG A 122 -6.36 -6.54 -13.52
CA ARG A 122 -7.51 -5.79 -12.94
C ARG A 122 -7.48 -5.72 -11.42
N ASP A 123 -6.90 -6.74 -10.80
CA ASP A 123 -6.74 -6.94 -9.36
C ASP A 123 -5.36 -6.52 -8.85
N GLN A 124 -4.56 -5.80 -9.66
CA GLN A 124 -3.30 -5.23 -9.21
C GLN A 124 -3.56 -4.29 -8.02
N PRO A 125 -3.00 -4.58 -6.84
CA PRO A 125 -3.16 -3.69 -5.70
C PRO A 125 -2.66 -2.29 -6.02
N PRO A 126 -3.31 -1.25 -5.49
CA PRO A 126 -2.80 0.12 -5.58
C PRO A 126 -1.41 0.19 -4.95
N MET A 127 -0.59 1.15 -5.38
CA MET A 127 0.76 1.35 -4.88
C MET A 127 0.92 2.76 -4.36
N GLY A 128 1.83 2.99 -3.41
CA GLY A 128 2.26 4.34 -3.05
C GLY A 128 3.11 4.97 -4.15
N PHE A 129 3.30 6.29 -4.08
CA PHE A 129 4.15 7.03 -5.02
C PHE A 129 5.56 6.48 -5.10
N ALA A 130 6.20 6.13 -3.97
CA ALA A 130 7.57 5.62 -3.97
C ALA A 130 7.71 4.31 -4.75
N GLU A 131 6.72 3.42 -4.59
CA GLU A 131 6.65 2.12 -5.27
C GLU A 131 6.38 2.31 -6.76
N GLU A 132 5.42 3.17 -7.11
CA GLU A 132 5.14 3.51 -8.50
C GLU A 132 6.34 4.19 -9.19
N ASN A 133 7.01 5.12 -8.50
CA ASN A 133 8.18 5.85 -9.01
C ASN A 133 9.37 4.90 -9.21
N ALA A 134 9.59 3.97 -8.28
CA ALA A 134 10.61 2.95 -8.41
C ALA A 134 10.30 2.00 -9.59
N LEU A 135 9.05 1.52 -9.71
CA LEU A 135 8.61 0.71 -10.84
C LEU A 135 8.83 1.42 -12.18
N TYR A 136 8.38 2.68 -12.25
CA TYR A 136 8.48 3.49 -13.46
C TYR A 136 9.92 3.61 -13.94
N TRP A 137 10.84 4.04 -13.06
CA TRP A 137 12.24 4.21 -13.44
C TRP A 137 12.99 2.89 -13.63
N GLN A 138 12.61 1.82 -12.92
CA GLN A 138 13.14 0.49 -13.15
C GLN A 138 12.84 0.02 -14.58
N LEU A 139 11.60 0.22 -15.04
CA LEU A 139 11.17 -0.13 -16.39
C LEU A 139 11.83 0.77 -17.44
N VAL A 140 11.76 2.09 -17.27
CA VAL A 140 12.32 3.07 -18.21
C VAL A 140 13.82 2.85 -18.43
N ASN A 141 14.62 2.83 -17.36
CA ASN A 141 16.07 2.68 -17.49
C ASN A 141 16.45 1.33 -18.14
N SER A 142 15.72 0.26 -17.83
CA SER A 142 15.99 -1.06 -18.41
C SER A 142 15.64 -1.12 -19.89
N MET A 143 14.51 -0.54 -20.29
CA MET A 143 14.07 -0.51 -21.70
C MET A 143 14.93 0.43 -22.55
N LEU A 144 15.49 1.50 -21.97
CA LEU A 144 16.42 2.41 -22.66
C LEU A 144 17.70 1.71 -23.11
N SER A 145 18.08 0.63 -22.43
CA SER A 145 19.26 -0.15 -22.80
C SER A 145 19.07 -1.02 -24.05
N LEU A 146 17.85 -1.11 -24.60
CA LEU A 146 17.61 -1.85 -25.84
C LEU A 146 18.30 -1.17 -27.03
N PRO A 147 18.84 -1.94 -27.99
CA PRO A 147 19.49 -1.36 -29.15
C PRO A 147 18.58 -0.42 -29.95
N SER A 148 19.16 0.72 -30.33
CA SER A 148 18.55 1.80 -31.11
C SER A 148 17.46 2.61 -30.38
N VAL A 149 17.28 2.39 -29.08
CA VAL A 149 16.40 3.21 -28.24
C VAL A 149 17.22 4.37 -27.66
N LEU A 150 16.75 5.60 -27.88
CA LEU A 150 17.36 6.83 -27.34
C LEU A 150 16.48 7.46 -26.26
N SER A 151 15.16 7.31 -26.38
CA SER A 151 14.20 7.80 -25.42
C SER A 151 12.95 6.92 -25.39
N ILE A 152 12.11 7.08 -24.37
CA ILE A 152 10.90 6.26 -24.18
C ILE A 152 9.68 7.16 -23.99
N GLU A 153 8.54 6.71 -24.53
CA GLU A 153 7.21 7.12 -24.08
C GLU A 153 6.55 5.89 -23.45
N LEU A 154 6.28 5.94 -22.14
CA LEU A 154 5.72 4.82 -21.40
C LEU A 154 4.31 5.16 -20.93
N SER A 155 3.36 4.27 -21.24
CA SER A 155 1.97 4.39 -20.82
C SER A 155 1.39 3.05 -20.38
N VAL A 156 0.25 3.09 -19.69
CA VAL A 156 -0.46 1.92 -19.18
C VAL A 156 -1.90 1.97 -19.66
N ASP A 157 -2.41 0.84 -20.13
CA ASP A 157 -3.79 0.74 -20.61
C ASP A 157 -4.81 1.15 -19.55
N GLY A 158 -5.82 1.90 -19.99
CA GLY A 158 -6.89 2.40 -19.13
C GLY A 158 -6.48 3.51 -18.16
N ARG A 159 -5.21 3.96 -18.18
CA ARG A 159 -4.75 5.08 -17.36
C ARG A 159 -4.87 6.42 -18.09
N PRO A 160 -5.15 7.52 -17.38
CA PRO A 160 -5.24 8.85 -18.00
C PRO A 160 -3.94 9.23 -18.71
N ALA A 161 -4.05 9.91 -19.86
CA ALA A 161 -2.90 10.41 -20.59
C ALA A 161 -1.99 11.27 -19.68
N GLY A 162 -0.68 11.08 -19.77
CA GLY A 162 0.30 11.79 -18.94
C GLY A 162 0.47 11.25 -17.51
N THR A 163 -0.15 10.12 -17.17
CA THR A 163 -0.03 9.49 -15.85
C THR A 163 0.31 8.01 -16.03
N PHE A 164 1.29 7.50 -15.26
CA PHE A 164 1.72 6.11 -15.37
C PHE A 164 0.69 5.17 -14.73
N LEU A 165 0.50 5.24 -13.41
CA LEU A 165 -0.58 4.52 -12.72
C LEU A 165 -1.51 5.48 -11.98
N SER A 166 -1.01 6.13 -10.93
CA SER A 166 -1.78 7.04 -10.08
C SER A 166 -1.05 8.37 -9.87
N PHE A 167 0.25 8.32 -9.58
CA PHE A 167 1.02 9.47 -9.12
C PHE A 167 2.07 9.96 -10.09
N VAL A 168 2.76 9.06 -10.80
CA VAL A 168 3.92 9.42 -11.62
C VAL A 168 3.44 10.04 -12.93
N LYS A 169 3.91 11.26 -13.20
CA LYS A 169 3.65 11.95 -14.46
C LYS A 169 4.59 11.43 -15.53
N THR A 170 4.01 10.98 -16.64
CA THR A 170 4.78 10.56 -17.80
C THR A 170 5.24 11.78 -18.57
N GLN A 171 6.43 11.69 -19.16
CA GLN A 171 6.99 12.73 -20.03
C GLN A 171 7.17 12.16 -21.43
N ARG A 172 7.22 13.03 -22.43
CA ARG A 172 7.64 12.64 -23.77
C ARG A 172 9.15 12.51 -23.81
N GLU A 173 9.64 11.56 -24.59
CA GLU A 173 11.07 11.36 -24.85
C GLU A 173 11.92 11.29 -23.56
N LEU A 174 11.56 10.40 -22.64
CA LEU A 174 12.29 10.20 -21.39
C LEU A 174 13.68 9.61 -21.62
N GLY A 175 14.69 10.22 -20.99
CA GLY A 175 16.03 9.67 -20.83
C GLY A 175 16.19 8.85 -19.56
N ALA A 176 17.40 8.34 -19.32
CA ALA A 176 17.71 7.57 -18.11
C ALA A 176 17.69 8.48 -16.86
N ASN A 177 17.24 7.92 -15.74
CA ASN A 177 17.38 8.57 -14.44
C ASN A 177 18.58 7.99 -13.69
N GLU A 178 19.58 8.84 -13.44
CA GLU A 178 20.78 8.54 -12.64
C GLU A 178 20.72 9.19 -11.24
N ALA A 179 19.68 9.97 -10.96
CA ALA A 179 19.48 10.60 -9.67
C ALA A 179 18.82 9.63 -8.67
N MET A 180 18.99 9.93 -7.38
CA MET A 180 18.28 9.23 -6.31
C MET A 180 16.77 9.35 -6.50
N LEU A 181 16.05 8.25 -6.22
CA LEU A 181 14.60 8.23 -6.35
C LEU A 181 13.94 9.06 -5.25
N ASP A 182 13.00 9.93 -5.63
CA ASP A 182 12.07 10.52 -4.67
C ASP A 182 11.25 9.40 -4.01
N LYS A 183 11.36 9.29 -2.68
CA LYS A 183 10.66 8.32 -1.84
C LYS A 183 9.29 8.82 -1.38
N GLY A 184 8.91 10.03 -1.75
CA GLY A 184 7.65 10.63 -1.35
C GLY A 184 7.62 11.04 0.13
N GLN A 185 6.47 11.57 0.52
CA GLN A 185 6.10 11.83 1.91
C GLN A 185 5.06 10.79 2.39
N PRO A 186 5.18 10.26 3.61
CA PRO A 186 4.22 9.30 4.13
C PRO A 186 2.88 9.96 4.44
N VAL A 187 1.79 9.21 4.25
CA VAL A 187 0.43 9.53 4.70
C VAL A 187 -0.23 8.29 5.29
N ASP A 188 -1.09 8.50 6.27
CA ASP A 188 -1.88 7.45 6.90
C ASP A 188 -3.29 7.45 6.31
N LEU A 189 -3.68 6.35 5.67
CA LEU A 189 -5.01 6.12 5.10
C LEU A 189 -5.81 5.19 6.00
N TYR A 190 -7.09 5.49 6.21
CA TYR A 190 -7.95 4.74 7.14
C TYR A 190 -8.98 3.92 6.36
N PHE A 191 -8.72 2.62 6.25
CA PHE A 191 -9.59 1.65 5.61
C PHE A 191 -10.42 0.89 6.65
N VAL A 192 -11.45 0.19 6.19
CA VAL A 192 -12.35 -0.57 7.06
C VAL A 192 -11.98 -2.06 6.97
N GLY A 193 -11.76 -2.69 8.12
CA GLY A 193 -11.58 -4.14 8.23
C GLY A 193 -12.91 -4.89 8.26
N GLY A 194 -12.87 -6.22 8.13
CA GLY A 194 -14.08 -7.06 8.10
C GLY A 194 -14.95 -7.00 9.37
N ASP A 195 -14.40 -6.53 10.48
CA ASP A 195 -15.11 -6.28 11.75
C ASP A 195 -15.68 -4.85 11.88
N GLY A 196 -15.56 -4.04 10.81
CA GLY A 196 -16.03 -2.65 10.76
C GLY A 196 -15.11 -1.64 11.42
N ARG A 197 -13.97 -2.05 11.99
CA ARG A 197 -12.99 -1.13 12.60
C ARG A 197 -12.08 -0.49 11.56
N TYR A 198 -11.49 0.64 11.94
CA TYR A 198 -10.59 1.39 11.07
C TYR A 198 -9.15 0.88 11.21
N VAL A 199 -8.62 0.34 10.13
CA VAL A 199 -7.24 -0.14 9.99
C VAL A 199 -6.43 0.91 9.25
N VAL A 200 -5.23 1.20 9.74
CA VAL A 200 -4.34 2.20 9.14
C VAL A 200 -3.39 1.54 8.16
N GLU A 201 -3.41 2.04 6.93
CA GLU A 201 -2.41 1.71 5.94
C GLU A 201 -1.57 2.95 5.65
N ARG A 202 -0.25 2.82 5.74
CA ARG A 202 0.66 3.89 5.40
C ARG A 202 1.05 3.81 3.93
N ARG A 203 0.80 4.89 3.18
CA ARG A 203 1.28 5.07 1.80
C ARG A 203 2.25 6.22 1.69
N THR A 204 2.90 6.33 0.54
CA THR A 204 3.68 7.51 0.16
C THR A 204 2.96 8.28 -0.93
N LEU A 205 3.03 9.62 -0.87
CA LEU A 205 2.56 10.55 -1.89
C LEU A 205 3.73 11.42 -2.38
N PRO A 206 3.65 12.06 -3.55
CA PRO A 206 4.72 12.94 -4.04
C PRO A 206 5.09 14.04 -3.05
N THR A 207 6.37 14.40 -2.99
CA THR A 207 6.84 15.56 -2.22
C THR A 207 6.53 16.88 -2.95
N GLY A 208 6.71 18.03 -2.28
CA GLY A 208 6.57 19.35 -2.90
C GLY A 208 5.14 19.77 -3.25
N LEU A 209 4.13 18.98 -2.88
CA LEU A 209 2.72 19.31 -3.10
C LEU A 209 2.26 20.46 -2.20
N THR A 210 1.40 21.33 -2.74
CA THR A 210 0.61 22.26 -1.91
C THR A 210 -0.33 21.48 -0.98
N ARG A 211 -0.81 22.13 0.08
CA ARG A 211 -1.76 21.49 1.02
C ARG A 211 -3.02 20.94 0.34
N SER A 212 -3.58 21.67 -0.62
CA SER A 212 -4.74 21.22 -1.40
C SER A 212 -4.41 20.02 -2.29
N GLN A 213 -3.24 20.03 -2.95
CA GLN A 213 -2.80 18.91 -3.77
C GLN A 213 -2.52 17.66 -2.93
N LEU A 214 -1.89 17.80 -1.76
CA LEU A 214 -1.66 16.68 -0.85
C LEU A 214 -2.97 16.08 -0.35
N ALA A 215 -3.93 16.93 0.06
CA ALA A 215 -5.26 16.48 0.47
C ALA A 215 -6.02 15.78 -0.65
N LEU A 216 -5.98 16.32 -1.87
CA LEU A 216 -6.57 15.69 -3.06
C LEU A 216 -5.97 14.31 -3.33
N GLN A 217 -4.64 14.19 -3.28
CA GLN A 217 -3.95 12.92 -3.52
C GLN A 217 -4.22 11.89 -2.41
N ALA A 218 -4.28 12.32 -1.15
CA ALA A 218 -4.65 11.45 -0.03
C ALA A 218 -6.10 10.95 -0.16
N THR A 219 -7.04 11.82 -0.53
CA THR A 219 -8.43 11.42 -0.79
C THR A 219 -8.52 10.44 -1.95
N ARG A 220 -7.81 10.68 -3.07
CA ARG A 220 -7.78 9.75 -4.20
C ARG A 220 -7.19 8.40 -3.81
N ALA A 221 -6.05 8.38 -3.12
CA ALA A 221 -5.44 7.15 -2.65
C ALA A 221 -6.38 6.35 -1.72
N LEU A 222 -7.14 7.05 -0.87
CA LEU A 222 -8.17 6.42 -0.04
C LEU A 222 -9.32 5.85 -0.90
N MET A 223 -9.78 6.56 -1.93
CA MET A 223 -10.84 6.10 -2.85
C MET A 223 -10.38 4.97 -3.78
N GLU A 224 -9.10 4.90 -4.12
CA GLU A 224 -8.50 3.81 -4.91
C GLU A 224 -8.52 2.46 -4.18
N GLY A 225 -8.75 2.46 -2.87
CA GLY A 225 -8.82 1.25 -2.05
C GLY A 225 -7.48 0.90 -1.39
N PRO A 226 -7.47 -0.09 -0.48
CA PRO A 226 -6.28 -0.56 0.24
C PRO A 226 -5.37 -1.46 -0.61
N THR A 227 -4.13 -1.67 -0.17
CA THR A 227 -3.24 -2.69 -0.75
C THR A 227 -3.57 -4.08 -0.21
N HIS A 228 -4.04 -4.15 1.03
CA HIS A 228 -4.43 -5.40 1.69
C HIS A 228 -5.83 -5.85 1.21
N PRO A 229 -5.99 -7.08 0.68
CA PRO A 229 -7.21 -7.51 -0.01
C PRO A 229 -8.44 -7.63 0.89
N SER A 230 -8.26 -7.88 2.19
CA SER A 230 -9.36 -7.99 3.17
C SER A 230 -9.72 -6.68 3.86
N LEU A 231 -9.11 -5.57 3.45
CA LEU A 231 -9.56 -4.24 3.83
C LEU A 231 -10.41 -3.67 2.70
N VAL A 232 -11.27 -2.70 3.02
CA VAL A 232 -12.06 -1.99 2.01
C VAL A 232 -12.00 -0.48 2.22
N SER A 233 -12.08 0.27 1.13
CA SER A 233 -12.45 1.69 1.21
C SER A 233 -13.98 1.78 1.22
N PRO A 234 -14.58 2.48 2.21
CA PRO A 234 -16.02 2.69 2.21
C PRO A 234 -16.44 3.77 1.19
N LEU A 235 -15.49 4.49 0.59
CA LEU A 235 -15.78 5.57 -0.34
C LEU A 235 -16.17 5.04 -1.72
N PRO A 236 -17.01 5.79 -2.47
CA PRO A 236 -17.26 5.52 -3.88
C PRO A 236 -16.00 5.71 -4.75
N GLY A 237 -16.11 5.33 -6.02
CA GLY A 237 -15.03 5.46 -7.01
C GLY A 237 -14.56 6.90 -7.24
N THR A 238 -13.32 7.06 -7.70
CA THR A 238 -12.70 8.39 -7.89
C THR A 238 -13.39 9.27 -8.93
N ASP A 239 -14.27 8.71 -9.75
CA ASP A 239 -15.07 9.40 -10.76
C ASP A 239 -16.08 10.40 -10.17
N VAL A 240 -16.50 10.20 -8.91
CA VAL A 240 -17.38 11.16 -8.22
C VAL A 240 -16.63 12.26 -7.48
N LEU A 241 -15.29 12.27 -7.48
CA LEU A 241 -14.50 13.30 -6.80
C LEU A 241 -14.18 14.46 -7.76
N ARG A 242 -14.75 15.63 -7.47
CA ARG A 242 -14.50 16.85 -8.25
C ARG A 242 -13.23 17.57 -7.82
N GLY A 243 -12.92 17.57 -6.52
CA GLY A 243 -11.66 18.10 -6.02
C GLY A 243 -11.57 18.20 -4.50
N VAL A 244 -10.40 18.63 -4.02
CA VAL A 244 -10.18 18.93 -2.60
C VAL A 244 -9.44 20.26 -2.48
N THR A 245 -9.95 21.16 -1.64
CA THR A 245 -9.31 22.44 -1.35
C THR A 245 -9.00 22.54 0.12
N VAL A 246 -7.90 23.19 0.48
CA VAL A 246 -7.54 23.41 1.87
C VAL A 246 -7.42 24.91 2.15
N SER A 247 -8.30 25.41 3.03
CA SER A 247 -8.32 26.81 3.47
C SER A 247 -8.34 26.90 5.00
N GLY A 248 -7.43 27.70 5.56
CA GLY A 248 -7.21 27.75 7.01
C GLY A 248 -6.80 26.38 7.54
N ARG A 249 -7.65 25.74 8.35
CA ARG A 249 -7.48 24.36 8.85
C ARG A 249 -8.53 23.37 8.33
N THR A 250 -9.27 23.75 7.28
CA THR A 250 -10.39 22.98 6.73
C THR A 250 -9.98 22.39 5.39
N ALA A 251 -10.11 21.07 5.24
CA ALA A 251 -10.11 20.45 3.93
C ALA A 251 -11.56 20.34 3.44
N SER A 252 -11.90 20.94 2.30
CA SER A 252 -13.22 20.81 1.69
C SER A 252 -13.13 19.81 0.55
N VAL A 253 -13.83 18.68 0.69
CA VAL A 253 -13.92 17.60 -0.30
C VAL A 253 -15.18 17.84 -1.11
N ASP A 254 -15.01 18.09 -2.40
CA ASP A 254 -16.10 18.40 -3.34
C ASP A 254 -16.39 17.19 -4.22
N PHE A 255 -17.61 16.68 -4.13
CA PHE A 255 -18.11 15.56 -4.91
C PHE A 255 -18.99 16.03 -6.07
N GLU A 256 -19.12 15.20 -7.09
CA GLU A 256 -20.09 15.35 -8.15
C GLU A 256 -21.53 15.10 -7.64
N GLU A 257 -22.53 15.72 -8.27
CA GLU A 257 -23.95 15.54 -7.91
C GLU A 257 -24.41 14.08 -8.01
N SER A 258 -23.73 13.26 -8.82
CA SER A 258 -23.99 11.82 -8.93
C SER A 258 -23.83 11.08 -7.60
N VAL A 259 -23.04 11.61 -6.66
CA VAL A 259 -22.85 11.01 -5.32
C VAL A 259 -24.17 10.90 -4.56
N LEU A 260 -25.10 11.82 -4.76
CA LEU A 260 -26.40 11.86 -4.09
C LEU A 260 -27.36 10.75 -4.55
N LYS A 261 -27.02 10.06 -5.66
CA LYS A 261 -27.78 8.90 -6.16
C LYS A 261 -27.36 7.61 -5.47
N LEU A 262 -26.27 7.62 -4.73
CA LEU A 262 -25.83 6.48 -3.94
C LEU A 262 -26.68 6.39 -2.68
N SER A 263 -27.10 5.19 -2.34
CA SER A 263 -27.83 4.89 -1.11
C SER A 263 -26.96 3.99 -0.25
N MET A 264 -26.70 4.42 0.97
CA MET A 264 -25.87 3.72 1.95
C MET A 264 -26.65 3.57 3.25
N GLY A 265 -26.39 2.51 4.01
CA GLY A 265 -26.91 2.39 5.37
C GLY A 265 -26.16 3.31 6.33
N ALA A 266 -26.78 3.66 7.47
CA ALA A 266 -26.17 4.55 8.47
C ALA A 266 -24.73 4.16 8.90
N GLN A 267 -24.42 2.86 8.97
CA GLN A 267 -23.08 2.39 9.28
C GLN A 267 -22.07 2.68 8.16
N GLU A 268 -22.45 2.47 6.90
CA GLU A 268 -21.60 2.73 5.73
C GLU A 268 -21.34 4.24 5.59
N GLU A 269 -22.35 5.07 5.84
CA GLU A 269 -22.17 6.53 5.85
C GLU A 269 -21.17 6.99 6.93
N GLU A 270 -21.30 6.44 8.13
CA GLU A 270 -20.40 6.73 9.25
C GLU A 270 -18.96 6.27 8.92
N GLN A 271 -18.81 5.17 8.18
CA GLN A 271 -17.52 4.70 7.67
C GLN A 271 -16.94 5.65 6.63
N VAL A 272 -17.74 6.15 5.67
CA VAL A 272 -17.29 7.18 4.71
C VAL A 272 -16.81 8.43 5.44
N LYS A 273 -17.65 8.94 6.37
CA LYS A 273 -17.34 10.10 7.21
C LYS A 273 -16.01 9.92 7.93
N ASN A 274 -15.89 8.83 8.69
CA ASN A 274 -14.72 8.60 9.54
C ASN A 274 -13.46 8.28 8.74
N SER A 275 -13.52 7.46 7.68
CA SER A 275 -12.35 7.20 6.83
C SER A 275 -11.80 8.48 6.20
N LEU A 276 -12.67 9.38 5.71
CA LEU A 276 -12.28 10.69 5.20
C LEU A 276 -11.67 11.58 6.28
N VAL A 277 -12.39 11.76 7.39
CA VAL A 277 -11.96 12.65 8.47
C VAL A 277 -10.67 12.14 9.11
N LEU A 278 -10.57 10.83 9.38
CA LEU A 278 -9.38 10.22 9.98
C LEU A 278 -8.16 10.36 9.07
N THR A 279 -8.33 10.19 7.76
CA THR A 279 -7.25 10.37 6.78
C THR A 279 -6.84 11.83 6.63
N LEU A 280 -7.78 12.73 6.35
CA LEU A 280 -7.45 14.13 6.05
C LEU A 280 -6.96 14.92 7.25
N THR A 281 -7.44 14.61 8.46
CA THR A 281 -6.97 15.28 9.70
C THR A 281 -5.61 14.78 10.20
N ARG A 282 -5.02 13.76 9.54
CA ARG A 282 -3.61 13.40 9.74
C ARG A 282 -2.67 14.35 8.98
N LEU A 283 -3.16 14.97 7.90
CA LEU A 283 -2.35 15.90 7.12
C LEU A 283 -2.02 17.16 7.94
N THR A 284 -0.75 17.56 7.90
CA THR A 284 -0.27 18.72 8.64
C THR A 284 -1.08 19.97 8.30
N GLY A 285 -1.61 20.62 9.34
CA GLY A 285 -2.39 21.85 9.21
C GLY A 285 -3.88 21.65 8.88
N VAL A 286 -4.38 20.41 8.78
CA VAL A 286 -5.81 20.10 8.64
C VAL A 286 -6.35 19.62 9.99
N SER A 287 -7.45 20.19 10.46
CA SER A 287 -8.12 19.76 11.71
C SER A 287 -9.58 19.39 11.56
N ARG A 288 -10.18 19.72 10.41
CA ARG A 288 -11.58 19.45 10.12
C ARG A 288 -11.81 19.29 8.62
N VAL A 289 -12.84 18.56 8.27
CA VAL A 289 -13.24 18.28 6.88
C VAL A 289 -14.61 18.88 6.63
N ARG A 290 -14.80 19.52 5.50
CA ARG A 290 -16.13 19.92 5.00
C ARG A 290 -16.44 19.10 3.76
N LEU A 291 -17.68 18.65 3.65
CA LEU A 291 -18.13 17.89 2.50
C LEU A 291 -19.02 18.80 1.65
N LEU A 292 -18.80 18.80 0.34
CA LEU A 292 -19.50 19.62 -0.64
C LEU A 292 -20.00 18.73 -1.78
N VAL A 293 -21.07 19.16 -2.43
CA VAL A 293 -21.58 18.54 -3.67
C VAL A 293 -21.79 19.64 -4.71
N GLY A 294 -21.13 19.51 -5.86
CA GLY A 294 -21.16 20.53 -6.91
C GLY A 294 -20.62 21.89 -6.48
N GLY A 295 -19.83 21.95 -5.40
CA GLY A 295 -19.32 23.17 -4.76
C GLY A 295 -20.25 23.77 -3.69
N ASN A 296 -21.42 23.19 -3.44
CA ASN A 296 -22.37 23.67 -2.45
C ASN A 296 -22.30 22.87 -1.15
N ASN A 297 -22.62 23.52 -0.03
CA ASN A 297 -22.85 22.80 1.22
C ASN A 297 -24.08 21.91 1.07
N VAL A 298 -24.05 20.75 1.72
CA VAL A 298 -25.18 19.82 1.80
C VAL A 298 -25.49 19.56 3.27
N GLU A 299 -26.75 19.24 3.56
CA GLU A 299 -27.16 18.84 4.92
C GLU A 299 -26.71 17.41 5.20
N SER A 300 -26.78 16.53 4.20
CA SER A 300 -26.26 15.17 4.24
C SER A 300 -25.79 14.73 2.85
N LEU A 301 -24.82 13.82 2.81
CA LEU A 301 -24.36 13.17 1.57
C LEU A 301 -25.20 11.94 1.20
N PHE A 302 -25.70 11.21 2.21
CA PHE A 302 -26.30 9.89 2.02
C PHE A 302 -27.58 9.68 2.87
N GLY A 303 -27.84 10.53 3.90
CA GLY A 303 -29.11 10.59 4.62
C GLY A 303 -29.01 10.57 6.15
N HIS A 304 -27.91 10.10 6.73
CA HIS A 304 -27.76 9.91 8.19
C HIS A 304 -26.69 10.78 8.84
N VAL A 305 -25.62 11.12 8.12
CA VAL A 305 -24.56 12.01 8.63
C VAL A 305 -24.92 13.47 8.36
N ASP A 306 -24.95 14.29 9.42
CA ASP A 306 -25.04 15.75 9.33
C ASP A 306 -23.70 16.32 8.84
N THR A 307 -23.76 17.09 7.77
CA THR A 307 -22.60 17.67 7.08
C THR A 307 -22.66 19.20 6.97
N VAL A 308 -23.64 19.83 7.64
CA VAL A 308 -23.79 21.30 7.67
C VAL A 308 -22.54 21.94 8.25
N ASP A 309 -22.08 21.42 9.39
CA ASP A 309 -20.87 21.86 10.04
C ASP A 309 -19.64 21.05 9.61
N PRO A 310 -18.44 21.67 9.60
CA PRO A 310 -17.20 20.95 9.40
C PRO A 310 -17.03 19.81 10.40
N LEU A 311 -16.70 18.63 9.90
CA LEU A 311 -16.50 17.40 10.63
C LEU A 311 -15.12 17.37 11.29
N PHE A 312 -15.09 17.07 12.58
CA PHE A 312 -13.87 16.99 13.37
C PHE A 312 -13.44 15.54 13.57
N ARG A 313 -12.13 15.35 13.76
CA ARG A 313 -11.58 14.03 14.09
C ARG A 313 -12.25 13.48 15.35
N LEU A 314 -12.86 12.30 15.22
CA LEU A 314 -13.62 11.64 16.29
C LEU A 314 -14.61 12.60 16.97
N ASP A 315 -15.28 13.42 16.16
CA ASP A 315 -16.28 14.41 16.57
C ASP A 315 -15.77 15.38 17.65
N GLY A 316 -14.46 15.68 17.68
CA GLY A 316 -13.84 16.61 18.62
C GLY A 316 -13.56 16.04 20.02
N ARG A 317 -13.95 14.79 20.28
CA ARG A 317 -13.90 14.15 21.61
C ARG A 317 -12.50 13.98 22.19
N LEU A 318 -11.47 14.03 21.34
CA LEU A 318 -10.06 14.00 21.77
C LEU A 318 -9.67 15.32 22.45
N GLU A 319 -10.08 16.46 21.89
CA GLU A 319 -9.80 17.79 22.45
C GLU A 319 -10.58 18.03 23.75
N GLU A 320 -11.81 17.51 23.82
CA GLU A 320 -12.63 17.52 25.04
C GLU A 320 -12.11 16.59 26.14
N GLY A 321 -11.20 15.67 25.80
CA GLY A 321 -10.71 14.63 26.71
C GLY A 321 -11.77 13.57 27.07
N THR A 322 -12.90 13.52 26.35
CA THR A 322 -14.01 12.56 26.55
C THR A 322 -13.78 11.24 25.81
N ALA A 323 -12.74 11.16 24.98
CA ALA A 323 -12.27 9.95 24.32
C ALA A 323 -10.75 9.83 24.36
N LEU A 324 -10.27 8.59 24.24
CA LEU A 324 -8.86 8.26 24.03
C LEU A 324 -8.75 7.33 22.83
N ALA A 325 -8.01 7.73 21.79
CA ALA A 325 -7.77 6.91 20.62
C ALA A 325 -6.42 6.20 20.76
N VAL A 326 -6.42 4.88 20.59
CA VAL A 326 -5.24 4.02 20.76
C VAL A 326 -5.21 2.98 19.65
N TYR A 327 -4.01 2.69 19.16
CA TYR A 327 -3.77 1.74 18.09
C TYR A 327 -3.13 0.46 18.62
N SER A 328 -3.88 -0.63 18.54
CA SER A 328 -3.44 -2.01 18.73
C SER A 328 -3.12 -2.64 17.38
N LEU A 329 -2.78 -3.92 17.36
CA LEU A 329 -2.61 -4.70 16.14
C LEU A 329 -3.76 -5.69 16.01
N THR A 330 -4.40 -5.73 14.85
CA THR A 330 -5.35 -6.78 14.48
C THR A 330 -4.71 -7.73 13.48
N GLU A 331 -5.07 -9.01 13.55
CA GLU A 331 -4.66 -10.01 12.56
C GLU A 331 -5.67 -10.01 11.41
N VAL A 332 -5.19 -9.76 10.20
CA VAL A 332 -5.98 -9.85 8.96
C VAL A 332 -5.21 -10.74 8.00
N ASP A 333 -5.76 -11.91 7.68
CA ASP A 333 -5.15 -12.92 6.80
C ASP A 333 -3.68 -13.29 7.14
N GLY A 334 -3.33 -13.24 8.42
CA GLY A 334 -1.98 -13.53 8.92
C GLY A 334 -1.06 -12.31 9.03
N ASP A 335 -1.46 -11.15 8.51
CA ASP A 335 -0.75 -9.89 8.67
C ASP A 335 -1.19 -9.14 9.93
N GLN A 336 -0.25 -8.53 10.64
CA GLN A 336 -0.55 -7.66 11.78
C GLN A 336 -0.63 -6.20 11.35
N LEU A 337 -1.83 -5.63 11.42
CA LEU A 337 -2.12 -4.28 10.94
C LEU A 337 -2.55 -3.36 12.10
N PRO A 338 -2.10 -2.09 12.15
CA PRO A 338 -2.55 -1.14 13.16
C PRO A 338 -4.05 -0.86 13.04
N VAL A 339 -4.79 -1.04 14.15
CA VAL A 339 -6.24 -0.83 14.20
C VAL A 339 -6.60 0.18 15.29
N LEU A 340 -7.50 1.10 14.96
CA LEU A 340 -7.97 2.13 15.88
C LEU A 340 -9.02 1.58 16.86
N THR A 341 -8.79 1.79 18.15
CA THR A 341 -9.81 1.66 19.21
C THR A 341 -10.04 3.00 19.90
N VAL A 342 -11.30 3.40 20.04
CA VAL A 342 -11.70 4.64 20.73
C VAL A 342 -12.33 4.32 22.09
N TYR A 343 -11.62 4.66 23.16
CA TYR A 343 -12.06 4.43 24.53
C TYR A 343 -12.80 5.65 25.07
N GLN A 344 -14.10 5.49 25.33
CA GLN A 344 -14.92 6.52 25.97
C GLN A 344 -14.48 6.76 27.42
N GLN A 345 -14.44 8.03 27.81
CA GLN A 345 -14.02 8.44 29.15
C GLN A 345 -15.23 8.93 29.96
N LYS A 346 -15.50 8.27 31.09
CA LYS A 346 -16.59 8.68 32.01
C LYS A 346 -16.39 10.10 32.55
N LYS A 347 -15.13 10.53 32.68
CA LYS A 347 -14.73 11.88 33.05
C LYS A 347 -13.68 12.35 32.06
N ALA A 348 -13.79 13.60 31.63
CA ALA A 348 -12.80 14.22 30.76
C ALA A 348 -11.41 14.08 31.37
N LEU A 349 -10.45 13.57 30.59
CA LEU A 349 -9.07 13.43 31.02
C LEU A 349 -8.44 14.81 31.08
N MET A 350 -8.22 15.32 32.29
CA MET A 350 -7.55 16.60 32.50
C MET A 350 -6.04 16.38 32.62
N GLY A 351 -5.28 17.04 31.75
CA GLY A 351 -3.82 17.03 31.79
C GLY A 351 -3.16 16.00 30.88
N ARG A 352 -2.12 16.46 30.19
CA ARG A 352 -1.41 15.71 29.15
C ARG A 352 -0.71 14.46 29.67
N SER A 353 -0.08 14.54 30.85
CA SER A 353 0.62 13.40 31.47
C SER A 353 -0.32 12.23 31.77
N VAL A 354 -1.57 12.53 32.16
CA VAL A 354 -2.59 11.52 32.43
C VAL A 354 -3.00 10.84 31.13
N MET A 355 -3.25 11.64 30.08
CA MET A 355 -3.60 11.09 28.76
C MET A 355 -2.49 10.19 28.21
N ILE A 356 -1.23 10.64 28.24
CA ILE A 356 -0.07 9.86 27.77
C ILE A 356 0.08 8.55 28.54
N SER A 357 0.07 8.61 29.88
CA SER A 357 0.18 7.41 30.72
C SER A 357 -0.97 6.44 30.46
N LYS A 358 -2.19 6.96 30.25
CA LYS A 358 -3.35 6.12 29.95
C LYS A 358 -3.29 5.50 28.56
N SER A 359 -2.84 6.23 27.54
CA SER A 359 -2.62 5.68 26.20
C SER A 359 -1.62 4.53 26.22
N ILE A 360 -0.51 4.69 26.95
CA ILE A 360 0.51 3.63 27.09
C ILE A 360 -0.06 2.41 27.83
N ALA A 361 -0.81 2.64 28.91
CA ALA A 361 -1.45 1.56 29.65
C ALA A 361 -2.47 0.79 28.78
N GLN A 362 -3.23 1.48 27.92
CA GLN A 362 -4.18 0.86 26.99
C GLN A 362 -3.46 0.11 25.87
N MET A 363 -2.37 0.65 25.30
CA MET A 363 -1.55 -0.10 24.34
C MET A 363 -0.98 -1.38 24.95
N GLY A 364 -0.58 -1.35 26.23
CA GLY A 364 -0.12 -2.54 26.94
C GLY A 364 -1.23 -3.53 27.32
N ASN A 365 -2.50 -3.17 27.14
CA ASN A 365 -3.66 -4.01 27.45
C ASN A 365 -4.73 -3.84 26.35
N PRO A 366 -4.45 -4.29 25.12
CA PRO A 366 -5.34 -4.07 23.98
C PRO A 366 -6.68 -4.81 24.16
N PRO A 367 -7.71 -4.47 23.36
CA PRO A 367 -8.98 -5.19 23.38
C PRO A 367 -8.81 -6.69 23.14
N LYS A 368 -9.76 -7.49 23.64
CA LYS A 368 -9.74 -8.95 23.42
C LYS A 368 -9.78 -9.24 21.91
N GLY A 369 -8.83 -10.04 21.43
CA GLY A 369 -8.68 -10.40 20.02
C GLY A 369 -7.60 -9.60 19.30
N ASP A 370 -7.19 -8.46 19.85
CA ASP A 370 -6.06 -7.69 19.34
C ASP A 370 -4.75 -8.08 20.03
N ALA A 371 -3.65 -7.85 19.34
CA ALA A 371 -2.30 -7.92 19.85
C ALA A 371 -1.72 -6.53 20.11
N SER A 372 -0.59 -6.48 20.80
CA SER A 372 0.22 -5.27 20.93
C SER A 372 1.69 -5.64 21.15
N LEU A 373 2.58 -4.92 20.48
CA LEU A 373 4.03 -5.04 20.66
C LEU A 373 4.54 -4.07 21.74
N VAL A 374 3.68 -3.19 22.27
CA VAL A 374 3.97 -2.40 23.47
C VAL A 374 3.65 -3.26 24.70
N PRO A 375 4.65 -3.68 25.50
CA PRO A 375 4.40 -4.64 26.57
C PRO A 375 3.51 -4.10 27.70
N PRO A 376 2.69 -4.96 28.33
CA PRO A 376 2.06 -4.63 29.60
C PRO A 376 3.09 -4.17 30.63
N GLY A 377 2.77 -3.10 31.38
CA GLY A 377 3.68 -2.55 32.39
C GLY A 377 4.79 -1.64 31.84
N THR A 378 4.74 -1.27 30.55
CA THR A 378 5.59 -0.20 29.99
C THR A 378 5.48 1.09 30.83
N ARG A 379 6.62 1.64 31.26
CA ARG A 379 6.67 2.84 32.10
C ARG A 379 7.28 4.01 31.34
N VAL A 380 6.68 5.19 31.52
CA VAL A 380 7.29 6.46 31.11
C VAL A 380 8.37 6.84 32.11
N THR A 381 9.61 7.00 31.65
CA THR A 381 10.74 7.45 32.49
C THR A 381 11.06 8.92 32.31
N SER A 382 10.76 9.48 31.14
CA SER A 382 10.89 10.91 30.85
C SER A 382 9.89 11.33 29.78
N MET A 383 9.41 12.57 29.85
CA MET A 383 8.43 13.11 28.92
C MET A 383 8.53 14.63 28.84
N VAL A 384 8.74 15.14 27.63
CA VAL A 384 8.80 16.58 27.34
C VAL A 384 8.01 16.86 26.06
N LEU A 385 7.01 17.73 26.14
CA LEU A 385 6.30 18.25 24.97
C LEU A 385 6.79 19.66 24.67
N GLU A 386 7.37 19.84 23.48
CA GLU A 386 7.71 21.17 22.98
C GLU A 386 6.45 21.93 22.57
N ALA A 387 6.10 22.99 23.29
CA ALA A 387 4.86 23.75 23.05
C ALA A 387 4.77 24.35 21.63
N ASN A 388 5.89 24.78 21.06
CA ASN A 388 5.91 25.46 19.76
C ASN A 388 5.82 24.50 18.57
N THR A 389 6.44 23.33 18.68
CA THR A 389 6.51 22.36 17.58
C THR A 389 5.44 21.28 17.71
N GLY A 390 4.95 21.02 18.93
CA GLY A 390 4.10 19.88 19.25
C GLY A 390 4.87 18.55 19.33
N MET A 391 6.20 18.59 19.35
CA MET A 391 7.01 17.37 19.42
C MET A 391 7.01 16.81 20.84
N LEU A 392 6.54 15.57 20.98
CA LEU A 392 6.61 14.80 22.20
C LEU A 392 7.91 13.99 22.23
N ARG A 393 8.86 14.37 23.08
CA ARG A 393 9.99 13.53 23.46
C ARG A 393 9.61 12.63 24.62
N LEU A 394 9.71 11.32 24.42
CA LEU A 394 9.27 10.32 25.37
C LEU A 394 10.36 9.26 25.58
N SER A 395 10.71 8.98 26.83
CA SER A 395 11.57 7.85 27.18
C SER A 395 10.75 6.79 27.89
N LEU A 396 10.90 5.54 27.45
CA LEU A 396 10.14 4.40 27.92
C LEU A 396 11.06 3.33 28.49
N ALA A 397 10.63 2.71 29.58
CA ALA A 397 11.19 1.46 30.08
C ALA A 397 10.17 0.33 29.81
N MET A 398 10.56 -0.66 29.01
CA MET A 398 9.66 -1.75 28.58
C MET A 398 10.42 -3.07 28.39
N THR A 399 9.74 -4.18 28.65
CA THR A 399 10.27 -5.53 28.46
C THR A 399 9.12 -6.52 28.28
N PRO A 400 9.23 -7.53 27.38
CA PRO A 400 10.32 -7.74 26.43
C PRO A 400 10.30 -6.75 25.25
N LEU A 401 11.39 -6.64 24.50
CA LEU A 401 11.43 -5.93 23.21
C LEU A 401 11.36 -6.94 22.05
N PRO A 402 10.78 -6.56 20.90
CA PRO A 402 10.92 -7.35 19.68
C PRO A 402 12.39 -7.52 19.29
N LYS A 403 12.69 -8.59 18.54
CA LYS A 403 14.07 -8.95 18.16
C LYS A 403 14.38 -8.72 16.68
N ASP A 404 13.35 -8.58 15.85
CA ASP A 404 13.47 -8.30 14.43
C ASP A 404 13.01 -6.88 14.11
N GLN A 405 13.59 -6.32 13.05
CA GLN A 405 13.38 -4.93 12.66
C GLN A 405 11.92 -4.62 12.28
N ALA A 406 11.19 -5.59 11.72
CA ALA A 406 9.81 -5.40 11.27
C ALA A 406 8.85 -5.27 12.46
N ALA A 407 8.98 -6.14 13.46
CA ALA A 407 8.21 -6.05 14.69
C ALA A 407 8.57 -4.78 15.49
N GLU A 408 9.84 -4.36 15.50
CA GLU A 408 10.22 -3.07 16.10
C GLU A 408 9.58 -1.87 15.38
N ALA A 409 9.54 -1.90 14.03
CA ALA A 409 8.87 -0.88 13.24
C ALA A 409 7.37 -0.79 13.59
N LEU A 410 6.69 -1.93 13.68
CA LEU A 410 5.28 -2.00 14.08
C LEU A 410 5.05 -1.50 15.52
N MET A 411 5.93 -1.86 16.46
CA MET A 411 5.85 -1.35 17.84
C MET A 411 5.97 0.18 17.89
N VAL A 412 6.94 0.75 17.17
CA VAL A 412 7.11 2.21 17.09
C VAL A 412 5.92 2.86 16.39
N GLU A 413 5.35 2.19 15.38
CA GLU A 413 4.17 2.67 14.68
C GLU A 413 2.93 2.73 15.59
N GLN A 414 2.69 1.73 16.45
CA GLN A 414 1.63 1.78 17.46
C GLN A 414 1.80 2.98 18.42
N LEU A 415 3.03 3.20 18.90
CA LEU A 415 3.35 4.33 19.77
C LEU A 415 3.11 5.66 19.06
N ARG A 416 3.61 5.80 17.83
CA ARG A 416 3.45 7.01 17.00
C ARG A 416 1.98 7.28 16.74
N LEU A 417 1.24 6.31 16.21
CA LEU A 417 -0.17 6.43 15.88
C LEU A 417 -0.98 6.86 17.10
N SER A 418 -0.78 6.20 18.25
CA SER A 418 -1.56 6.45 19.48
C SER A 418 -1.20 7.77 20.16
N LEU A 419 0.09 8.10 20.24
CA LEU A 419 0.53 9.30 20.96
C LEU A 419 0.35 10.58 20.13
N THR A 420 0.31 10.48 18.80
CA THR A 420 -0.04 11.60 17.91
C THR A 420 -1.54 11.85 17.79
N GLU A 421 -2.39 11.05 18.44
CA GLU A 421 -3.81 11.40 18.65
C GLU A 421 -4.00 12.43 19.76
N LEU A 422 -3.02 12.57 20.65
CA LEU A 422 -3.16 13.44 21.79
C LEU A 422 -3.16 14.91 21.36
N PRO A 423 -4.06 15.74 21.92
CA PRO A 423 -4.09 17.17 21.62
C PRO A 423 -2.72 17.81 21.73
N SER A 424 -2.39 18.66 20.74
CA SER A 424 -1.10 19.36 20.59
C SER A 424 0.12 18.48 20.25
N VAL A 425 0.00 17.16 20.12
CA VAL A 425 1.13 16.29 19.69
C VAL A 425 1.14 16.15 18.17
N THR A 426 2.22 16.59 17.53
CA THR A 426 2.40 16.58 16.07
C THR A 426 3.45 15.57 15.61
N SER A 427 4.40 15.23 16.49
CA SER A 427 5.44 14.24 16.24
C SER A 427 5.89 13.58 17.54
N LEU A 428 6.42 12.38 17.43
CA LEU A 428 6.94 11.57 18.53
C LEU A 428 8.43 11.33 18.33
N GLN A 429 9.26 11.71 19.30
CA GLN A 429 10.63 11.24 19.41
C GLN A 429 10.69 10.27 20.60
N VAL A 430 10.94 8.99 20.33
CA VAL A 430 10.95 7.95 21.36
C VAL A 430 12.39 7.52 21.70
N GLY A 431 12.65 7.28 22.98
CA GLY A 431 13.79 6.52 23.46
C GLY A 431 13.31 5.32 24.28
N VAL A 432 13.99 4.19 24.19
CA VAL A 432 13.54 2.92 24.79
C VAL A 432 14.70 2.26 25.53
N ASN A 433 14.51 1.99 26.83
CA ASN A 433 15.51 1.38 27.71
C ASN A 433 16.90 2.07 27.63
N GLY A 434 16.91 3.40 27.45
CA GLY A 434 18.13 4.21 27.28
C GLY A 434 18.64 4.32 25.85
N SER A 435 18.16 3.52 24.90
CA SER A 435 18.49 3.68 23.49
C SER A 435 17.71 4.83 22.85
N VAL A 436 18.40 5.60 22.00
CA VAL A 436 17.85 6.75 21.27
C VAL A 436 18.17 6.72 19.76
N ALA A 437 18.88 5.69 19.29
CA ALA A 437 19.31 5.59 17.90
C ALA A 437 18.76 4.32 17.24
N PHE A 438 19.06 3.15 17.81
CA PHE A 438 18.62 1.87 17.28
C PHE A 438 18.04 0.99 18.38
N LEU A 439 16.94 0.33 18.09
CA LEU A 439 16.41 -0.73 18.93
C LEU A 439 17.19 -2.05 18.70
N PRO A 440 17.10 -3.06 19.59
CA PRO A 440 17.89 -4.30 19.51
C PRO A 440 17.80 -5.08 18.19
N GLY A 441 16.67 -5.04 17.51
CA GLY A 441 16.40 -5.64 16.20
C GLY A 441 16.83 -4.78 15.01
N GLY A 442 17.43 -3.60 15.26
CA GLY A 442 18.02 -2.74 14.24
C GLY A 442 17.10 -1.66 13.69
N TYR A 443 15.90 -1.45 14.25
CA TYR A 443 15.04 -0.36 13.80
C TYR A 443 15.56 1.00 14.29
N TYR A 444 15.69 1.97 13.37
CA TYR A 444 16.23 3.29 13.67
C TYR A 444 15.14 4.21 14.26
N ILE A 445 15.39 4.72 15.46
CA ILE A 445 14.53 5.65 16.21
C ILE A 445 15.17 7.02 16.44
N GLY A 446 16.32 7.30 15.82
CA GLY A 446 17.07 8.54 16.04
C GLY A 446 16.48 9.81 15.43
N LYS A 447 15.34 9.72 14.75
CA LYS A 447 14.60 10.87 14.20
C LYS A 447 13.16 10.89 14.72
N PRO A 448 12.52 12.08 14.78
CA PRO A 448 11.12 12.17 15.16
C PRO A 448 10.22 11.51 14.12
N PHE A 449 9.17 10.86 14.59
CA PHE A 449 8.10 10.27 13.78
C PHE A 449 6.92 11.24 13.75
N SER A 450 6.65 11.82 12.59
CA SER A 450 5.52 12.73 12.40
C SER A 450 4.17 11.99 12.45
N ARG A 451 3.12 12.75 12.77
CA ARG A 451 1.73 12.30 12.74
C ARG A 451 1.28 11.76 11.40
#